data_AF-A0A7G8EMJ2-F1
#
_entry.id   AF-A0A7G8EMJ2-F1
#
_cell.length_a   1.000
_cell.length_b   1.000
_cell.length_c   1.000
_cell.angle_alpha   90.00
_cell.angle_beta   90.00
_cell.angle_gamma   90.00
#
_symmetry.space_group_name_H-M   'P 1'
#
loop_
_entity.id
_entity.type
_entity.pdbx_description
1 polymer ?
#
loop_
_entity_poly.entity_id
_entity_poly.type
_entity_poly.pdbx_seq_one_letter_code
_entity_poly.pdbx_strand_id
1 'polypeptide(L)'
;MVQPMQFRPVDTASTRPSGVSSTTAGAGWPDGAADQARCLHRSLTIGDRDWHALKTQRCRRGAEQLAAALVQLTSCDDPGSRQSTPARQEALALVEHALLWLRAEISDPGCPSHGR
;
A
#
# COMPACT_ATOMS: atom_id res chain seq x y z
N MET A 1 24.43 4.51 42.09
CA MET A 1 25.57 4.89 41.24
C MET A 1 25.92 3.68 40.38
N VAL A 2 25.48 3.65 39.13
CA VAL A 2 25.72 2.52 38.20
C VAL A 2 26.41 3.13 36.98
N GLN A 3 27.62 2.68 36.69
CA GLN A 3 28.39 3.16 35.53
C GLN A 3 27.80 2.59 34.23
N PRO A 4 27.73 3.36 33.13
CA PRO A 4 27.36 2.81 31.83
C PRO A 4 28.56 2.11 31.17
N MET A 5 28.35 0.84 30.78
CA MET A 5 29.23 0.06 29.91
C MET A 5 29.35 0.74 28.54
N GLN A 6 30.59 1.05 28.15
CA GLN A 6 30.92 1.72 26.89
C GLN A 6 31.04 0.65 25.79
N PHE A 7 30.10 0.60 24.85
CA PHE A 7 30.21 -0.26 23.66
C PHE A 7 31.11 0.41 22.62
N ARG A 8 32.22 -0.24 22.24
CA ARG A 8 33.07 0.20 21.13
C ARG A 8 32.47 -0.33 19.81
N PRO A 9 32.37 0.49 18.74
CA PRO A 9 32.00 -0.02 17.43
C PRO A 9 33.18 -0.76 16.78
N VAL A 10 32.88 -1.87 16.10
CA VAL A 10 33.81 -2.59 15.23
C VAL A 10 33.71 -2.00 13.83
N ASP A 11 34.83 -1.50 13.31
CA ASP A 11 34.93 -1.05 11.93
C ASP A 11 35.06 -2.27 11.01
N THR A 12 33.93 -2.73 10.44
CA THR A 12 33.95 -3.64 9.30
C THR A 12 33.98 -2.83 8.01
N ALA A 13 35.12 -2.90 7.34
CA ALA A 13 35.37 -2.28 6.04
C ALA A 13 34.42 -2.78 4.95
N SER A 14 33.70 -1.83 4.36
CA SER A 14 33.49 -1.61 2.93
C SER A 14 33.67 -2.81 1.99
N THR A 15 32.55 -3.36 1.52
CA THR A 15 32.41 -3.86 0.15
C THR A 15 31.04 -3.40 -0.34
N ARG A 16 31.02 -2.30 -1.10
CA ARG A 16 29.82 -1.78 -1.77
C ARG A 16 29.61 -2.55 -3.08
N PRO A 17 28.47 -3.21 -3.31
CA PRO A 17 28.04 -3.47 -4.67
C PRO A 17 27.66 -2.13 -5.32
N SER A 18 28.43 -1.73 -6.33
CA SER A 18 28.07 -0.67 -7.26
C SER A 18 26.86 -1.09 -8.09
N GLY A 19 25.85 -0.22 -8.16
CA GLY A 19 24.84 -0.27 -9.22
C GLY A 19 23.39 -0.42 -8.76
N VAL A 20 22.87 0.53 -7.99
CA VAL A 20 21.52 1.03 -8.29
C VAL A 20 21.63 2.54 -8.38
N SER A 21 21.39 3.06 -9.59
CA SER A 21 21.34 4.48 -9.85
C SER A 21 20.11 5.05 -9.13
N SER A 22 20.30 5.49 -7.90
CA SER A 22 19.35 6.38 -7.22
C SER A 22 19.49 7.76 -7.86
N THR A 23 18.62 8.06 -8.83
CA THR A 23 18.50 9.39 -9.44
C THR A 23 17.01 9.56 -9.68
N THR A 24 16.24 10.32 -8.89
CA THR A 24 16.38 11.77 -8.75
C THR A 24 15.81 12.24 -7.40
N ALA A 25 16.58 13.06 -6.67
CA ALA A 25 16.01 13.96 -5.68
C ALA A 25 15.26 15.07 -6.43
N GLY A 26 13.93 14.97 -6.55
CA GLY A 26 13.14 15.99 -7.22
C GLY A 26 11.65 15.69 -7.18
N ALA A 27 10.96 16.30 -6.21
CA ALA A 27 9.52 16.63 -6.10
C ALA A 27 8.41 15.60 -6.47
N GLY A 28 8.68 14.55 -7.24
CA GLY A 28 7.72 13.55 -7.69
C GLY A 28 7.95 12.18 -7.07
N TRP A 29 7.09 11.23 -7.46
CA TRP A 29 7.25 9.82 -7.08
C TRP A 29 8.53 9.23 -7.68
N PRO A 30 9.19 8.27 -6.99
CA PRO A 30 10.36 7.61 -7.54
C PRO A 30 10.01 6.78 -8.79
N ASP A 31 10.99 6.60 -9.67
CA ASP A 31 10.81 5.81 -10.90
C ASP A 31 10.29 4.40 -10.59
N GLY A 32 9.28 3.97 -11.36
CA GLY A 32 8.66 2.66 -11.21
C GLY A 32 7.63 2.54 -10.08
N ALA A 33 7.43 3.57 -9.23
CA ALA A 33 6.45 3.51 -8.13
C ALA A 33 5.04 3.16 -8.59
N ALA A 34 4.60 3.77 -9.70
CA ALA A 34 3.27 3.50 -10.26
C ALA A 34 3.12 2.05 -10.76
N ASP A 35 4.18 1.48 -11.35
CA ASP A 35 4.17 0.09 -11.81
C ASP A 35 4.19 -0.90 -10.64
N GLN A 36 4.95 -0.61 -9.59
CA GLN A 36 4.94 -1.39 -8.36
C GLN A 36 3.58 -1.38 -7.69
N ALA A 37 2.93 -0.21 -7.58
CA ALA A 37 1.58 -0.09 -7.05
C ALA A 37 0.57 -0.91 -7.86
N ARG A 38 0.62 -0.82 -9.20
CA ARG A 38 -0.23 -1.63 -10.10
C ARG A 38 0.04 -3.12 -9.96
N CYS A 39 1.30 -3.53 -9.83
CA CYS A 39 1.69 -4.93 -9.64
C CYS A 39 1.16 -5.49 -8.31
N LEU A 40 1.34 -4.73 -7.22
CA LEU A 40 0.81 -5.07 -5.92
C LEU A 40 -0.72 -5.19 -5.95
N HIS A 41 -1.41 -4.20 -6.51
CA HIS A 41 -2.86 -4.22 -6.64
C HIS A 41 -3.34 -5.48 -7.37
N ARG A 42 -2.78 -5.79 -8.55
CA ARG A 42 -3.11 -7.04 -9.29
C ARG A 42 -2.87 -8.31 -8.47
N SER A 43 -1.84 -8.32 -7.63
CA SER A 43 -1.49 -9.48 -6.79
C SER A 43 -2.45 -9.66 -5.61
N LEU A 44 -3.13 -8.58 -5.20
CA LEU A 44 -4.07 -8.56 -4.08
C LEU A 44 -5.54 -8.61 -4.52
N THR A 45 -5.85 -8.29 -5.78
CA THR A 45 -7.20 -8.36 -6.33
C THR A 45 -7.77 -9.76 -6.17
N ILE A 46 -8.91 -9.86 -5.51
CA ILE A 46 -9.61 -11.13 -5.35
C ILE A 46 -10.45 -11.36 -6.61
N GLY A 47 -10.00 -12.27 -7.48
CA GLY A 47 -10.76 -12.67 -8.67
C GLY A 47 -11.95 -13.58 -8.33
N ASP A 48 -12.84 -13.75 -9.30
CA ASP A 48 -14.10 -14.51 -9.17
C ASP A 48 -13.89 -15.92 -8.60
N ARG A 49 -12.81 -16.59 -9.00
CA ARG A 49 -12.48 -17.94 -8.57
C ARG A 49 -12.24 -18.05 -7.07
N ASP A 50 -11.59 -17.05 -6.49
CA ASP A 50 -11.20 -17.05 -5.08
C ASP A 50 -12.16 -16.22 -4.21
N TRP A 51 -13.11 -15.53 -4.84
CA TRP A 51 -14.07 -14.65 -4.18
C TRP A 51 -14.76 -15.33 -3.00
N HIS A 52 -15.36 -16.50 -3.22
CA HIS A 52 -16.09 -17.22 -2.18
C HIS A 52 -15.22 -17.60 -0.97
N ALA A 53 -13.93 -17.87 -1.18
CA ALA A 53 -13.01 -18.26 -0.12
C ALA A 53 -12.40 -17.06 0.63
N LEU A 54 -12.23 -15.93 -0.05
CA LEU A 54 -11.43 -14.82 0.46
C LEU A 54 -12.25 -13.56 0.81
N LYS A 55 -13.50 -13.44 0.36
CA LYS A 55 -14.33 -12.22 0.52
C LYS A 55 -14.58 -11.77 1.96
N THR A 56 -14.55 -12.69 2.93
CA THR A 56 -14.73 -12.37 4.37
C THR A 56 -13.41 -12.07 5.07
N GLN A 57 -12.27 -12.26 4.41
CA GLN A 57 -10.95 -12.00 4.99
C GLN A 57 -10.68 -10.50 5.00
N ARG A 58 -11.07 -9.87 6.10
CA ARG A 58 -11.01 -8.41 6.30
C ARG A 58 -9.65 -7.81 5.98
N CYS A 59 -8.57 -8.44 6.41
CA CYS A 59 -7.21 -7.98 6.10
C CYS A 59 -6.91 -8.00 4.60
N ARG A 60 -7.38 -9.02 3.86
CA ARG A 60 -7.20 -9.07 2.40
C ARG A 60 -7.97 -7.96 1.69
N ARG A 61 -9.25 -7.78 2.04
CA ARG A 61 -10.08 -6.71 1.49
C ARG A 61 -9.49 -5.33 1.78
N GLY A 62 -9.06 -5.08 3.02
CA GLY A 62 -8.38 -3.84 3.38
C GLY A 62 -7.08 -3.62 2.58
N ALA A 63 -6.25 -4.65 2.43
CA ALA A 63 -5.00 -4.57 1.68
C ALA A 63 -5.22 -4.29 0.17
N GLU A 64 -6.22 -4.93 -0.44
CA GLU A 64 -6.62 -4.69 -1.83
C GLU A 64 -7.04 -3.23 -2.06
N GLN A 65 -7.91 -2.70 -1.18
CA GLN A 65 -8.34 -1.29 -1.24
C GLN A 65 -7.18 -0.31 -1.06
N LEU A 66 -6.25 -0.59 -0.13
CA LEU A 66 -5.06 0.26 0.06
C LEU A 66 -4.14 0.23 -1.16
N ALA A 67 -3.95 -0.93 -1.78
CA ALA A 67 -3.15 -1.02 -3.01
C ALA A 67 -3.83 -0.28 -4.17
N ALA A 68 -5.16 -0.32 -4.28
CA ALA A 68 -5.90 0.48 -5.24
C ALA A 68 -5.69 1.99 -4.99
N ALA A 69 -5.72 2.44 -3.74
CA ALA A 69 -5.47 3.84 -3.38
C ALA A 69 -4.06 4.29 -3.78
N LEU A 70 -3.05 3.43 -3.60
CA LEU A 70 -1.69 3.70 -4.08
C LEU A 70 -1.62 3.86 -5.60
N VAL A 71 -2.36 3.05 -6.35
CA VAL A 71 -2.44 3.21 -7.82
C VAL A 71 -2.99 4.58 -8.19
N GLN A 72 -4.05 5.05 -7.52
CA GLN A 72 -4.62 6.38 -7.78
C GLN A 72 -3.60 7.50 -7.51
N LEU A 73 -2.95 7.48 -6.34
CA LEU A 73 -1.99 8.49 -5.93
C LEU A 73 -0.73 8.53 -6.81
N THR A 74 -0.25 7.36 -7.26
CA THR A 74 1.00 7.26 -8.02
C THR A 74 0.82 7.44 -9.53
N SER A 75 -0.41 7.37 -10.06
CA SER A 75 -0.62 7.38 -11.52
C SER A 75 -0.69 8.79 -12.11
N CYS A 76 -1.18 9.79 -11.38
CA CYS A 76 -1.45 11.11 -11.96
C CYS A 76 -1.19 12.31 -11.02
N ASP A 77 -0.87 12.09 -9.74
CA ASP A 77 -0.72 13.19 -8.79
C ASP A 77 0.73 13.62 -8.61
N ASP A 78 0.96 14.94 -8.69
CA ASP A 78 2.13 15.57 -8.10
C ASP A 78 2.02 15.45 -6.57
N PRO A 79 2.90 14.69 -5.89
CA PRO A 79 2.85 14.53 -4.44
C PRO A 79 3.13 15.85 -3.71
N GLY A 80 3.77 16.84 -4.35
CA GLY A 80 3.99 18.18 -3.80
C GLY A 80 2.75 19.08 -3.84
N SER A 81 1.74 18.73 -4.62
CA SER A 81 0.53 19.54 -4.75
C SER A 81 -0.41 19.40 -3.55
N ARG A 82 -0.90 20.55 -3.07
CA ARG A 82 -1.97 20.63 -2.04
C ARG A 82 -3.37 20.57 -2.64
N GLN A 83 -3.50 20.65 -3.96
CA GLN A 83 -4.80 20.65 -4.62
C GLN A 83 -5.43 19.26 -4.50
N SER A 84 -6.73 19.26 -4.23
CA SER A 84 -7.53 18.04 -4.25
C SER A 84 -7.80 17.68 -5.72
N THR A 85 -7.21 16.59 -6.20
CA THR A 85 -7.46 16.04 -7.53
C THR A 85 -8.53 14.94 -7.43
N PRO A 86 -9.21 14.59 -8.54
CA PRO A 86 -10.12 13.45 -8.56
C PRO A 86 -9.45 12.14 -8.13
N ALA A 87 -8.19 11.91 -8.53
CA ALA A 87 -7.42 10.73 -8.13
C ALA A 87 -7.18 10.70 -6.61
N ARG A 88 -6.87 11.85 -6.00
CA ARG A 88 -6.75 11.96 -4.53
C ARG A 88 -8.07 11.69 -3.82
N GLN A 89 -9.19 12.18 -4.35
CA GLN A 89 -10.51 11.93 -3.77
C GLN A 89 -10.88 10.44 -3.83
N GLU A 90 -10.62 9.79 -4.96
CA GLU A 90 -10.80 8.34 -5.10
C GLU A 90 -9.90 7.57 -4.13
N ALA A 91 -8.63 7.97 -4.01
CA ALA A 91 -7.71 7.37 -3.04
C ALA A 91 -8.21 7.49 -1.59
N LEU A 92 -8.78 8.65 -1.23
CA LEU A 92 -9.37 8.85 0.10
C LEU A 92 -10.56 7.91 0.34
N ALA A 93 -11.49 7.81 -0.63
CA ALA A 93 -12.62 6.89 -0.52
C ALA A 93 -12.17 5.43 -0.37
N LEU A 94 -11.15 5.01 -1.12
CA LEU A 94 -10.55 3.68 -1.02
C LEU A 94 -9.91 3.44 0.36
N VAL A 95 -9.21 4.43 0.91
CA VAL A 95 -8.61 4.36 2.26
C VAL A 95 -9.69 4.28 3.34
N GLU A 96 -10.74 5.09 3.26
CA GLU A 96 -11.87 5.05 4.20
C GLU A 96 -12.52 3.66 4.17
N HIS A 97 -12.79 3.13 2.97
CA HIS A 97 -13.36 1.80 2.82
C HIS A 97 -12.42 0.69 3.35
N ALA A 98 -11.11 0.83 3.15
CA ALA A 98 -10.13 -0.08 3.73
C ALA A 98 -10.16 -0.07 5.26
N LEU A 99 -10.29 1.12 5.88
CA LEU A 99 -10.40 1.25 7.33
C LEU A 99 -11.66 0.55 7.86
N LEU A 100 -12.80 0.68 7.17
CA LEU A 100 -14.02 -0.01 7.55
C LEU A 100 -13.82 -1.53 7.57
N TRP A 101 -13.13 -2.10 6.56
CA TRP A 101 -12.77 -3.52 6.55
C TRP A 101 -11.88 -3.90 7.72
N LEU A 102 -10.79 -3.15 7.94
CA LEU A 102 -9.79 -3.45 8.96
C LEU A 102 -10.35 -3.33 10.39
N ARG A 103 -11.29 -2.41 10.62
CA ARG A 103 -12.00 -2.25 11.90
C ARG A 103 -13.16 -3.22 12.08
N ALA A 104 -13.44 -4.05 11.08
CA ALA A 104 -14.60 -4.94 11.05
C ALA A 104 -15.95 -4.22 11.15
N GLU A 105 -16.02 -2.96 10.69
CA GLU A 105 -17.24 -2.15 10.66
C GLU A 105 -18.13 -2.50 9.46
N ILE A 106 -17.54 -3.07 8.41
CA ILE A 106 -18.26 -3.67 7.29
C ILE A 106 -17.92 -5.15 7.17
N SER A 107 -18.86 -5.88 6.57
CA SER A 107 -18.69 -7.26 6.15
C SER A 107 -19.21 -7.39 4.73
N ASP A 108 -18.75 -8.42 4.02
CA ASP A 108 -19.32 -8.76 2.72
C ASP A 108 -20.83 -8.98 2.92
N PRO A 109 -21.72 -8.31 2.16
CA PRO A 109 -23.19 -8.40 2.34
C PRO A 109 -23.77 -9.79 2.12
N GLY A 110 -22.93 -10.80 1.82
CA GLY A 110 -23.37 -12.11 1.40
C GLY A 110 -23.83 -12.11 -0.05
N CYS A 111 -23.93 -13.29 -0.64
CA CYS A 111 -24.51 -13.39 -1.98
C CYS A 111 -26.04 -13.23 -1.84
N PRO A 112 -26.71 -12.37 -2.63
CA PRO A 112 -28.17 -12.23 -2.58
C PRO A 112 -28.93 -13.52 -2.95
N SER A 113 -28.23 -14.56 -3.43
CA SER A 113 -28.78 -15.84 -3.85
C SER A 113 -28.95 -16.91 -2.76
N HIS A 114 -28.68 -16.61 -1.48
CA HIS A 114 -28.93 -17.54 -0.37
C HIS A 114 -30.00 -17.04 0.62
N GLY A 115 -31.09 -16.50 0.08
CA GLY A 115 -32.31 -16.18 0.82
C GLY A 115 -33.51 -16.99 0.32
N ARG A 116 -33.43 -18.32 0.36
CA ARG A 116 -34.59 -19.20 0.21
C ARG A 116 -34.58 -20.26 1.30
#